data_AF-A0A1M6UQW0-F1
#
_entry.id   AF-A0A1M6UQW0-F1
#
_cell.length_a   1.000
_cell.length_b   1.000
_cell.length_c   1.000
_cell.angle_alpha   90.00
_cell.angle_beta   90.00
_cell.angle_gamma   90.00
#
_symmetry.space_group_name_H-M   'P 1'
#
loop_
_entity.id
_entity.type
_entity.pdbx_description
1 polymer ?
#
loop_
_entity_poly.entity_id
_entity_poly.type
_entity_poly.pdbx_seq_one_letter_code
_entity_poly.pdbx_strand_id
1 'polypeptide(L)'
;MIECFEKANLKRSIIAGVLLLIATFLVAVGVAEISFPETILTFTDQDWLLDIWPKAYRYNIHVGVGAVAIACALIVPALKIQKDFSTRALETLCRIGIGGMFIFASIFKIQDPHQFATLVAQYQFFSALHLDFVNNFFSLVYPQFEFWFGLAMIVSPFVKESAFAIFWMFVSFIIALAWALWNDLGITCGCFELQDGNAHDKAEAWTSLIRDLILIWPTLWLAFRKNKSIIGIWKKDNKEA
;
A
#
# COMPACT_ATOMS: atom_id res chain seq x y z
N MET A 1 2.62 12.43 -30.65
CA MET A 1 3.43 12.48 -29.41
C MET A 1 2.57 13.07 -28.30
N ILE A 2 2.66 12.58 -27.06
CA ILE A 2 2.01 13.25 -25.91
C ILE A 2 2.74 14.58 -25.67
N GLU A 3 2.03 15.65 -25.33
CA GLU A 3 2.59 17.00 -25.11
C GLU A 3 3.82 17.00 -24.19
N CYS A 4 3.84 16.12 -23.18
CA CYS A 4 4.96 15.98 -22.26
C CYS A 4 6.27 15.47 -22.89
N PHE A 5 6.21 14.78 -24.02
CA PHE A 5 7.39 14.27 -24.71
C PHE A 5 7.84 15.16 -25.87
N GLU A 6 7.13 16.26 -26.16
CA GLU A 6 7.57 17.22 -27.15
C GLU A 6 8.89 17.88 -26.73
N LYS A 7 9.74 18.20 -27.72
CA LYS A 7 11.11 18.69 -27.49
C LYS A 7 11.15 19.94 -26.58
N ALA A 8 10.12 20.78 -26.65
CA ALA A 8 9.96 21.96 -25.79
C ALA A 8 9.73 21.62 -24.31
N ASN A 9 9.07 20.49 -24.02
CA ASN A 9 8.71 20.05 -22.68
C ASN A 9 9.67 18.99 -22.10
N LEU A 10 10.46 18.33 -22.96
CA LEU A 10 11.30 17.18 -22.62
C LEU A 10 12.20 17.43 -21.40
N LYS A 11 12.90 18.58 -21.32
CA LYS A 11 13.78 18.90 -20.19
C LYS A 11 13.02 18.94 -18.87
N ARG A 12 11.82 19.55 -18.86
CA ARG A 12 10.97 19.64 -17.68
C ARG A 12 10.42 18.26 -17.30
N SER A 13 10.09 17.41 -18.29
CA SER A 13 9.61 16.04 -18.06
C SER A 13 10.70 15.14 -17.48
N ILE A 14 11.96 15.30 -17.92
CA ILE A 14 13.11 14.61 -17.31
C ILE A 14 13.28 15.02 -15.85
N ILE A 15 13.25 16.32 -15.55
CA ILE A 15 13.39 16.80 -14.17
C ILE A 15 12.26 16.27 -13.28
N ALA A 16 11.00 16.34 -13.74
CA ALA A 16 9.86 15.78 -13.01
C ALA A 16 9.99 14.26 -12.83
N GLY A 17 10.47 13.54 -13.85
CA GLY A 17 10.74 12.10 -13.77
C GLY A 17 11.79 11.75 -12.73
N VAL A 18 12.91 12.48 -12.67
CA VAL A 18 13.95 12.27 -11.64
C VAL A 18 13.39 12.51 -10.24
N LEU A 19 12.63 13.59 -10.04
CA LEU A 19 11.99 13.87 -8.75
C LEU A 19 11.03 12.75 -8.32
N LEU A 20 10.21 12.25 -9.25
CA LEU A 20 9.29 11.15 -8.97
C LEU A 20 10.00 9.82 -8.72
N LEU A 21 11.12 9.55 -9.40
CA LEU A 21 11.93 8.37 -9.13
C LEU A 21 12.52 8.41 -7.72
N ILE A 22 13.08 9.55 -7.32
CA ILE A 22 13.59 9.76 -5.95
C ILE A 22 12.45 9.62 -4.93
N ALA A 23 11.30 10.23 -5.19
CA ALA A 23 10.14 10.11 -4.32
C ALA A 23 9.66 8.66 -4.20
N THR A 24 9.63 7.91 -5.30
CA THR A 24 9.24 6.49 -5.32
C THR A 24 10.20 5.64 -4.49
N PHE A 25 11.51 5.88 -4.63
CA PHE A 25 12.52 5.21 -3.82
C PHE A 25 12.37 5.51 -2.34
N LEU A 26 12.16 6.78 -1.97
CA LEU A 26 11.92 7.19 -0.59
C LEU A 26 10.65 6.60 0.02
N VAL A 27 9.56 6.47 -0.77
CA VAL A 27 8.36 5.75 -0.32
C VAL A 27 8.66 4.27 -0.10
N ALA A 28 9.39 3.62 -1.00
CA ALA A 28 9.75 2.21 -0.86
C ALA A 28 10.60 1.96 0.40
N VAL A 29 11.62 2.80 0.65
CA VAL A 29 12.41 2.77 1.88
C VAL A 29 11.54 3.05 3.10
N GLY A 30 10.69 4.08 3.04
CA GLY A 30 9.82 4.43 4.17
C GLY A 30 8.83 3.34 4.53
N VAL A 31 8.27 2.65 3.54
CA VAL A 31 7.40 1.49 3.75
C VAL A 31 8.19 0.29 4.30
N ALA A 32 9.39 0.03 3.78
CA ALA A 32 10.27 -1.03 4.28
C ALA A 32 10.63 -0.81 5.76
N GLU A 33 11.06 0.39 6.13
CA GLU A 33 11.37 0.77 7.52
C GLU A 33 10.19 0.60 8.48
N ILE A 34 8.96 0.88 8.02
CA ILE A 34 7.75 0.79 8.85
C ILE A 34 7.20 -0.64 8.92
N SER A 35 7.27 -1.39 7.81
CA SER A 35 6.51 -2.64 7.65
C SER A 35 7.38 -3.90 7.57
N PHE A 36 8.68 -3.77 7.28
CA PHE A 36 9.58 -4.89 7.00
C PHE A 36 11.00 -4.63 7.55
N PRO A 37 11.17 -4.64 8.89
CA PRO A 37 12.46 -4.32 9.52
C PRO A 37 13.61 -5.18 8.97
N GLU A 38 13.36 -6.45 8.66
CA GLU A 38 14.36 -7.44 8.20
C GLU A 38 14.71 -7.39 6.69
N THR A 39 14.42 -6.28 5.99
CA THR A 39 14.69 -6.17 4.54
C THR A 39 15.94 -5.36 4.20
N ILE A 40 16.54 -5.64 3.05
CA ILE A 40 17.71 -4.91 2.52
C ILE A 40 17.43 -3.40 2.36
N LEU A 41 16.16 -3.02 2.21
CA LEU A 41 15.73 -1.62 2.10
C LEU A 41 15.65 -0.90 3.44
N THR A 42 15.64 -1.64 4.56
CA THR A 42 15.69 -1.08 5.91
C THR A 42 17.12 -0.72 6.25
N PHE A 43 17.36 0.56 6.44
CA PHE A 43 18.63 1.14 6.84
C PHE A 43 18.86 0.98 8.36
N THR A 44 17.79 1.11 9.14
CA THR A 44 17.84 1.19 10.60
C THR A 44 18.19 -0.13 11.29
N ASP A 45 17.96 -1.26 10.61
CA ASP A 45 18.12 -2.62 11.14
C ASP A 45 19.27 -3.41 10.49
N GLN A 46 20.15 -2.71 9.77
CA GLN A 46 21.33 -3.36 9.19
C GLN A 46 22.37 -3.66 10.28
N ASP A 47 22.96 -4.85 10.23
CA ASP A 47 23.99 -5.31 11.17
C ASP A 47 25.09 -4.26 11.40
N TRP A 48 25.58 -3.65 10.32
CA TRP A 48 26.65 -2.64 10.40
C TRP A 48 26.25 -1.39 11.19
N LEU A 49 24.97 -1.01 11.18
CA LEU A 49 24.46 0.15 11.89
C LEU A 49 24.17 -0.20 13.35
N LEU A 50 23.69 -1.41 13.62
CA LEU A 50 23.46 -1.91 14.97
C LEU A 50 24.77 -2.08 15.75
N ASP A 51 25.86 -2.46 15.08
CA ASP A 51 27.21 -2.53 15.66
C ASP A 51 27.70 -1.15 16.14
N ILE A 52 27.36 -0.08 15.41
CA ILE A 52 27.73 1.30 15.74
C ILE A 52 26.75 1.91 16.75
N TRP A 53 25.45 1.61 16.58
CA TRP A 53 24.37 2.15 17.38
C TRP A 53 23.30 1.08 17.68
N PRO A 54 23.43 0.36 18.80
CA PRO A 54 22.58 -0.80 19.13
C PRO A 54 21.09 -0.48 19.37
N LYS A 55 20.72 0.80 19.41
CA LYS A 55 19.33 1.27 19.60
C LYS A 55 18.75 1.89 18.34
N ALA A 56 19.44 1.80 17.20
CA ALA A 56 18.99 2.35 15.93
C ALA A 56 17.57 1.85 15.59
N TYR A 57 17.32 0.54 15.70
CA TYR A 57 16.04 -0.12 15.42
C TYR A 57 14.80 0.59 16.00
N ARG A 58 14.92 1.28 17.15
CA ARG A 58 13.82 2.04 17.77
C ARG A 58 13.34 3.25 16.98
N TYR A 59 14.15 3.72 16.03
CA TYR A 59 13.87 4.90 15.23
C TYR A 59 13.36 4.57 13.82
N ASN A 60 13.16 3.29 13.50
CA ASN A 60 12.66 2.83 12.19
C ASN A 60 11.39 3.58 11.75
N ILE A 61 10.42 3.74 12.66
CA ILE A 61 9.17 4.46 12.37
C ILE A 61 9.41 5.94 12.07
N HIS A 62 10.34 6.58 12.77
CA HIS A 62 10.66 7.99 12.56
C HIS A 62 11.38 8.21 11.24
N VAL A 63 12.34 7.33 10.92
CA VAL A 63 13.06 7.34 9.64
C VAL A 63 12.10 7.09 8.49
N GLY A 64 11.22 6.09 8.63
CA GLY A 64 10.23 5.76 7.60
C GLY A 64 9.21 6.86 7.36
N VAL A 65 8.65 7.45 8.43
CA VAL A 65 7.74 8.61 8.32
C VAL A 65 8.46 9.81 7.70
N GLY A 66 9.72 10.05 8.08
CA GLY A 66 10.55 11.10 7.49
C GLY A 66 10.76 10.90 5.98
N ALA A 67 11.07 9.68 5.56
CA ALA A 67 11.26 9.34 4.15
C ALA A 67 9.97 9.56 3.33
N VAL A 68 8.81 9.13 3.85
CA VAL A 68 7.50 9.35 3.21
C VAL A 68 7.17 10.85 3.14
N ALA A 69 7.43 11.62 4.21
CA ALA A 69 7.19 13.06 4.22
C ALA A 69 8.04 13.80 3.18
N ILE A 70 9.32 13.43 3.04
CA ILE A 70 10.22 13.99 2.02
C ILE A 70 9.73 13.60 0.62
N ALA A 71 9.32 12.35 0.41
CA ALA A 71 8.77 11.91 -0.86
C ALA A 71 7.53 12.74 -1.27
N CYS A 72 6.59 12.95 -0.35
CA CYS A 72 5.43 13.81 -0.56
C CYS A 72 5.83 15.25 -0.90
N ALA A 73 6.84 15.80 -0.22
CA ALA A 73 7.36 17.13 -0.50
C ALA A 73 8.00 17.24 -1.90
N LEU A 74 8.62 16.16 -2.42
CA LEU A 74 9.20 16.10 -3.77
C LEU A 74 8.15 15.93 -4.89
N ILE A 75 6.98 15.35 -4.58
CA ILE A 75 5.88 15.22 -5.54
C ILE A 75 5.31 16.60 -5.91
N VAL A 76 5.25 17.55 -4.97
CA VAL A 76 4.72 18.91 -5.21
C VAL A 76 5.48 19.68 -6.31
N PRO A 77 6.82 19.82 -6.27
CA PRO A 77 7.56 20.46 -7.34
C PRO A 77 7.50 19.67 -8.64
N ALA A 78 7.48 18.33 -8.62
CA ALA A 78 7.31 17.53 -9.84
C ALA A 78 5.98 17.87 -10.56
N LEU A 79 4.88 17.95 -9.81
CA LEU A 79 3.57 18.35 -10.32
C LEU A 79 3.55 19.79 -10.85
N LYS A 80 4.28 20.72 -10.22
CA LYS A 80 4.39 22.11 -10.67
C LYS A 80 5.22 22.25 -11.96
N ILE A 81 6.25 21.42 -12.13
CA ILE A 81 7.14 21.46 -13.30
C ILE A 81 6.47 20.87 -14.55
N GLN A 82 5.89 19.68 -14.42
CA GLN A 82 5.14 19.00 -15.49
C GLN A 82 3.95 18.25 -14.92
N LYS A 83 2.79 18.90 -14.94
CA LYS A 83 1.55 18.36 -14.35
C LYS A 83 1.04 17.11 -15.06
N ASP A 84 1.00 17.12 -16.40
CA ASP A 84 0.44 16.00 -17.17
C ASP A 84 1.30 14.73 -17.03
N PHE A 85 2.62 14.83 -17.21
CA PHE A 85 3.54 13.71 -17.01
C PHE A 85 3.47 13.17 -15.58
N SER A 86 3.56 14.04 -14.58
CA SER A 86 3.62 13.63 -13.19
C SER A 86 2.31 12.96 -12.73
N THR A 87 1.16 13.45 -13.18
CA THR A 87 -0.14 12.84 -12.86
C THR A 87 -0.25 11.43 -13.47
N ARG A 88 0.17 11.25 -14.73
CA ARG A 88 0.18 9.95 -15.41
C ARG A 88 1.12 8.95 -14.74
N ALA A 89 2.30 9.42 -14.35
CA ALA A 89 3.30 8.63 -13.64
C ALA A 89 2.78 8.21 -12.25
N LEU A 90 2.28 9.14 -11.45
CA LEU A 90 1.70 8.84 -10.13
C LEU A 90 0.53 7.86 -10.23
N GLU A 91 -0.38 8.05 -11.19
CA GLU A 91 -1.49 7.11 -11.42
C GLU A 91 -0.98 5.70 -11.73
N THR A 92 0.04 5.58 -12.58
CA THR A 92 0.65 4.28 -12.92
C THR A 92 1.32 3.65 -11.70
N LEU A 93 2.11 4.42 -10.95
CA LEU A 93 2.84 3.95 -9.77
C LEU A 93 1.89 3.52 -8.65
N CYS A 94 0.84 4.31 -8.36
CA CYS A 94 -0.15 3.95 -7.35
C CYS A 94 -0.92 2.68 -7.73
N ARG A 95 -1.30 2.51 -9.01
CA ARG A 95 -1.99 1.30 -9.48
C ARG A 95 -1.13 0.05 -9.32
N ILE A 96 0.14 0.11 -9.74
CA ILE A 96 1.07 -1.02 -9.63
C ILE A 96 1.40 -1.29 -8.15
N GLY A 97 1.66 -0.25 -7.36
CA GLY A 97 2.00 -0.39 -5.95
C GLY A 97 0.85 -0.98 -5.11
N ILE A 98 -0.33 -0.35 -5.15
CA ILE A 98 -1.50 -0.80 -4.38
C ILE A 98 -2.00 -2.14 -4.91
N GLY A 99 -2.15 -2.29 -6.23
CA GLY A 99 -2.60 -3.55 -6.82
C GLY A 99 -1.62 -4.69 -6.54
N GLY A 100 -0.32 -4.44 -6.68
CA GLY A 100 0.73 -5.43 -6.43
C GLY A 100 0.79 -5.84 -4.95
N MET A 101 0.63 -4.88 -4.04
CA MET A 101 0.53 -5.14 -2.60
C MET A 101 -0.63 -6.09 -2.28
N PHE A 102 -1.83 -5.83 -2.80
CA PHE A 102 -3.01 -6.67 -2.56
C PHE A 102 -2.85 -8.07 -3.16
N ILE A 103 -2.27 -8.18 -4.37
CA ILE A 103 -1.95 -9.48 -4.98
C ILE A 103 -0.97 -10.24 -4.09
N PHE A 104 0.14 -9.62 -3.69
CA PHE A 104 1.16 -10.27 -2.87
C PHE A 104 0.60 -10.73 -1.52
N ALA A 105 -0.11 -9.84 -0.82
CA ALA A 105 -0.76 -10.14 0.46
C ALA A 105 -1.76 -11.31 0.36
N SER A 106 -2.53 -11.37 -0.73
CA SER A 106 -3.54 -12.41 -0.94
C SER A 106 -2.96 -13.80 -1.16
N ILE A 107 -1.77 -13.92 -1.78
CA ILE A 107 -1.18 -15.22 -2.14
C ILE A 107 -0.95 -16.06 -0.89
N PHE A 108 -0.36 -15.48 0.16
CA PHE A 108 -0.11 -16.20 1.42
C PHE A 108 -1.42 -16.64 2.08
N LYS A 109 -2.43 -15.77 2.09
CA LYS A 109 -3.75 -16.06 2.67
C LYS A 109 -4.52 -17.14 1.90
N ILE A 110 -4.35 -17.21 0.58
CA ILE A 110 -4.97 -18.23 -0.27
C ILE A 110 -4.26 -19.57 -0.12
N GLN A 111 -2.94 -19.58 0.07
CA GLN A 111 -2.14 -20.79 0.25
C GLN A 111 -2.48 -21.53 1.56
N ASP A 112 -2.68 -20.80 2.66
CA ASP A 112 -3.13 -21.38 3.93
C ASP A 112 -4.36 -20.63 4.49
N PRO A 113 -5.58 -20.97 4.04
CA PRO A 113 -6.80 -20.36 4.54
C PRO A 113 -7.08 -20.70 6.02
N HIS A 114 -6.54 -21.80 6.54
CA HIS A 114 -6.74 -22.21 7.93
C HIS A 114 -5.93 -21.30 8.87
N GLN A 115 -4.68 -21.04 8.52
CA GLN A 115 -3.85 -20.09 9.27
C GLN A 115 -4.45 -18.68 9.18
N PHE A 116 -4.91 -18.24 8.00
CA PHE A 116 -5.59 -16.96 7.88
C PHE A 116 -6.86 -16.88 8.74
N ALA A 117 -7.69 -17.93 8.76
CA ALA A 117 -8.87 -17.97 9.63
C ALA A 117 -8.54 -17.91 11.12
N THR A 118 -7.41 -18.48 11.53
CA THR A 118 -6.91 -18.37 12.90
C THR A 118 -6.52 -16.93 13.22
N LEU A 119 -5.82 -16.24 12.31
CA LEU A 119 -5.47 -14.82 12.46
C LEU A 119 -6.72 -13.93 12.52
N VAL A 120 -7.72 -14.16 11.68
CA VAL A 120 -8.98 -13.40 11.71
C VAL A 120 -9.74 -13.66 13.03
N ALA A 121 -9.74 -14.90 13.53
CA ALA A 121 -10.39 -15.24 14.79
C ALA A 121 -9.77 -14.52 16.00
N GLN A 122 -8.46 -14.23 15.96
CA GLN A 122 -7.77 -13.48 17.03
C GLN A 122 -8.33 -12.06 17.22
N TYR A 123 -8.93 -11.45 16.19
CA TYR A 123 -9.59 -10.15 16.31
C TYR A 123 -10.82 -10.19 17.23
N GLN A 124 -11.38 -11.38 17.50
CA GLN A 124 -12.59 -11.58 18.29
C GLN A 124 -13.80 -10.76 17.81
N PHE A 125 -13.71 -10.13 16.64
CA PHE A 125 -14.70 -9.20 16.10
C PHE A 125 -15.99 -9.94 15.74
N PHE A 126 -15.88 -11.05 15.01
CA PHE A 126 -17.04 -11.87 14.65
C PHE A 126 -17.64 -12.59 15.85
N SER A 127 -16.81 -13.02 16.80
CA SER A 127 -17.29 -13.68 18.02
C SER A 127 -18.08 -12.72 18.91
N ALA A 128 -17.62 -11.47 19.06
CA ALA A 128 -18.35 -10.41 19.77
C ALA A 128 -19.72 -10.08 19.13
N LEU A 129 -19.89 -10.35 17.83
CA LEU A 129 -21.15 -10.21 17.11
C LEU A 129 -21.98 -11.50 17.05
N HIS A 130 -21.51 -12.60 17.66
CA HIS A 130 -22.11 -13.94 17.57
C HIS A 130 -22.21 -14.47 16.13
N LEU A 131 -21.21 -14.15 15.30
CA LEU A 131 -21.13 -14.47 13.87
C LEU A 131 -19.93 -15.39 13.55
N ASP A 132 -19.63 -16.38 14.38
CA ASP A 132 -18.44 -17.22 14.22
C ASP A 132 -18.38 -17.96 12.87
N PHE A 133 -19.53 -18.29 12.28
CA PHE A 133 -19.59 -18.90 10.94
C PHE A 133 -19.04 -17.98 9.84
N VAL A 134 -19.12 -16.65 10.05
CA VAL A 134 -18.62 -15.65 9.10
C VAL A 134 -17.10 -15.66 9.06
N ASN A 135 -16.42 -16.02 10.15
CA ASN A 135 -14.95 -16.06 10.20
C ASN A 135 -14.35 -16.94 9.09
N ASN A 136 -14.86 -18.17 8.96
CA ASN A 136 -14.36 -19.12 7.97
C ASN A 136 -14.74 -18.70 6.55
N PHE A 137 -15.96 -18.20 6.35
CA PHE A 137 -16.40 -17.71 5.05
C PHE A 137 -15.58 -16.48 4.60
N PHE A 138 -15.36 -15.53 5.49
CA PHE A 138 -14.51 -14.36 5.26
C PHE A 138 -13.10 -14.79 4.87
N SER A 139 -12.52 -15.74 5.61
CA SER A 139 -11.15 -16.21 5.37
C SER A 139 -10.97 -16.92 4.04
N LEU A 140 -12.03 -17.51 3.48
CA LEU A 140 -12.00 -18.15 2.17
C LEU A 140 -12.29 -17.21 1.00
N VAL A 141 -13.03 -16.13 1.24
CA VAL A 141 -13.57 -15.27 0.16
C VAL A 141 -12.82 -13.95 0.07
N TYR A 142 -12.44 -13.38 1.21
CA TYR A 142 -11.82 -12.08 1.27
C TYR A 142 -10.45 -12.02 0.55
N PRO A 143 -9.53 -13.00 0.72
CA PRO A 143 -8.26 -12.99 -0.02
C PRO A 143 -8.44 -13.06 -1.53
N GLN A 144 -9.50 -13.69 -2.01
CA GLN A 144 -9.80 -13.86 -3.42
C GLN A 144 -10.23 -12.51 -4.00
N PHE A 145 -11.03 -11.74 -3.23
CA PHE A 145 -11.29 -10.35 -3.59
C PHE A 145 -10.02 -9.51 -3.61
N GLU A 146 -9.11 -9.68 -2.65
CA GLU A 146 -7.82 -8.96 -2.64
C GLU A 146 -7.03 -9.25 -3.91
N PHE A 147 -6.91 -10.53 -4.28
CA PHE A 147 -6.21 -10.96 -5.47
C PHE A 147 -6.83 -10.39 -6.75
N TRP A 148 -8.14 -10.59 -6.94
CA TRP A 148 -8.82 -10.22 -8.18
C TRP A 148 -8.94 -8.71 -8.36
N PHE A 149 -9.25 -7.95 -7.30
CA PHE A 149 -9.29 -6.49 -7.39
C PHE A 149 -7.89 -5.88 -7.47
N GLY A 150 -6.89 -6.48 -6.81
CA GLY A 150 -5.49 -6.11 -6.98
C GLY A 150 -5.01 -6.30 -8.43
N LEU A 151 -5.36 -7.45 -9.03
CA LEU A 151 -5.06 -7.75 -10.43
C LEU A 151 -5.82 -6.83 -11.39
N ALA A 152 -7.11 -6.59 -11.14
CA ALA A 152 -7.93 -5.69 -11.94
C ALA A 152 -7.42 -4.25 -11.88
N MET A 153 -6.93 -3.79 -10.73
CA MET A 153 -6.30 -2.47 -10.58
C MET A 153 -5.12 -2.29 -11.55
N ILE A 154 -4.32 -3.34 -11.78
CA ILE A 154 -3.16 -3.29 -12.67
C ILE A 154 -3.57 -3.49 -14.13
N VAL A 155 -4.29 -4.57 -14.44
CA VAL A 155 -4.48 -5.05 -15.82
C VAL A 155 -5.69 -4.41 -16.49
N SER A 156 -6.76 -4.19 -15.72
CA SER A 156 -8.04 -3.80 -16.29
C SER A 156 -8.14 -2.27 -16.54
N PRO A 157 -9.08 -1.83 -17.39
CA PRO A 157 -9.44 -0.42 -17.50
C PRO A 157 -10.35 0.07 -16.35
N PHE A 158 -10.93 -0.83 -15.55
CA PHE A 158 -11.91 -0.55 -14.49
C PHE A 158 -11.23 -0.12 -13.18
N VAL A 159 -10.40 0.94 -13.28
CA VAL A 159 -9.60 1.45 -12.15
C VAL A 159 -10.49 2.01 -11.06
N LYS A 160 -11.53 2.75 -11.44
CA LYS A 160 -12.45 3.37 -10.49
C LYS A 160 -13.12 2.32 -9.61
N GLU A 161 -13.64 1.26 -10.24
CA GLU A 161 -14.36 0.18 -9.57
C GLU A 161 -13.41 -0.64 -8.71
N SER A 162 -12.23 -0.98 -9.23
CA SER A 162 -11.20 -1.71 -8.48
C SER A 162 -10.70 -0.91 -7.28
N ALA A 163 -10.47 0.40 -7.44
CA ALA A 163 -10.05 1.29 -6.36
C ALA A 163 -11.14 1.46 -5.30
N PHE A 164 -12.40 1.53 -5.70
CA PHE A 164 -13.51 1.60 -4.76
C PHE A 164 -13.66 0.32 -3.94
N ALA A 165 -13.49 -0.85 -4.56
CA ALA A 165 -13.47 -2.12 -3.85
C ALA A 165 -12.31 -2.18 -2.83
N ILE A 166 -11.08 -1.91 -3.29
CA ILE A 166 -9.89 -1.90 -2.43
C ILE A 166 -10.00 -0.87 -1.30
N PHE A 167 -10.60 0.30 -1.55
CA PHE A 167 -10.86 1.31 -0.52
C PHE A 167 -11.74 0.75 0.60
N TRP A 168 -12.84 0.06 0.28
CA TRP A 168 -13.68 -0.55 1.31
C TRP A 168 -13.00 -1.70 2.04
N MET A 169 -12.09 -2.40 1.37
CA MET A 169 -11.25 -3.40 2.02
C MET A 169 -10.33 -2.76 3.07
N PHE A 170 -9.63 -1.67 2.72
CA PHE A 170 -8.88 -0.88 3.70
C PHE A 170 -9.76 -0.41 4.87
N VAL A 171 -10.95 0.13 4.60
CA VAL A 171 -11.88 0.55 5.66
C VAL A 171 -12.21 -0.61 6.60
N SER A 172 -12.46 -1.81 6.06
CA SER A 172 -12.76 -2.98 6.90
C SER A 172 -11.58 -3.41 7.78
N PHE A 173 -10.34 -3.37 7.27
CA PHE A 173 -9.15 -3.66 8.07
C PHE A 173 -8.89 -2.59 9.14
N ILE A 174 -9.08 -1.31 8.80
CA ILE A 174 -8.97 -0.20 9.76
C ILE A 174 -9.96 -0.38 10.91
N ILE A 175 -11.21 -0.75 10.61
CA ILE A 175 -12.24 -1.01 11.63
C ILE A 175 -11.83 -2.21 12.51
N ALA A 176 -11.37 -3.30 11.90
CA ALA A 176 -10.93 -4.50 12.63
C ALA A 176 -9.72 -4.21 13.54
N LEU A 177 -8.71 -3.48 13.04
CA LEU A 177 -7.54 -3.07 13.82
C LEU A 177 -7.89 -2.07 14.93
N ALA A 178 -8.78 -1.11 14.66
CA ALA A 178 -9.26 -0.18 15.70
C ALA A 178 -10.02 -0.92 16.80
N TRP A 179 -10.84 -1.91 16.44
CA TRP A 179 -11.51 -2.79 17.41
C TRP A 179 -10.52 -3.59 18.25
N ALA A 180 -9.52 -4.20 17.62
CA ALA A 180 -8.46 -4.94 18.29
C ALA A 180 -7.73 -4.08 19.33
N LEU A 181 -7.32 -2.87 18.93
CA LEU A 181 -6.65 -1.91 19.80
C LEU A 181 -7.54 -1.44 20.95
N TRP A 182 -8.84 -1.24 20.72
CA TRP A 182 -9.81 -0.85 21.75
C TRP A 182 -9.99 -1.93 22.82
N ASN A 183 -9.94 -3.21 22.42
CA ASN A 183 -10.07 -4.36 23.30
C ASN A 183 -8.72 -4.85 23.85
N ASP A 184 -7.65 -4.09 23.66
CA ASP A 184 -6.31 -4.39 24.17
C ASP A 184 -5.72 -5.71 23.64
N LEU A 185 -6.16 -6.14 22.45
CA LEU A 185 -5.72 -7.38 21.83
C LEU A 185 -4.37 -7.20 21.10
N GLY A 186 -3.37 -8.03 21.42
CA GLY A 186 -2.08 -8.08 20.72
C GLY A 186 -2.19 -8.92 19.44
N ILE A 187 -2.44 -8.29 18.29
CA ILE A 187 -2.75 -8.97 17.02
C ILE A 187 -1.91 -8.42 15.88
N THR A 188 -1.54 -9.31 14.95
CA THR A 188 -0.91 -9.01 13.67
C THR A 188 -1.94 -8.79 12.54
N CYS A 189 -1.73 -7.81 11.66
CA CYS A 189 -2.57 -7.55 10.46
C CYS A 189 -2.78 -8.79 9.57
N GLY A 190 -1.85 -9.76 9.59
CA GLY A 190 -1.85 -10.91 8.67
C GLY A 190 -1.68 -10.52 7.20
N CYS A 191 -1.30 -9.26 6.95
CA CYS A 191 -1.27 -8.65 5.63
C CYS A 191 0.02 -8.95 4.85
N PHE A 192 1.11 -9.31 5.53
CA PHE A 192 2.43 -9.42 4.90
C PHE A 192 3.27 -10.60 5.38
N GLU A 193 2.93 -11.21 6.52
CA GLU A 193 3.56 -12.41 6.99
C GLU A 193 2.54 -13.29 7.71
N LEU A 194 2.68 -14.59 7.49
CA LEU A 194 2.06 -15.66 8.28
C LEU A 194 3.07 -16.06 9.38
N GLN A 195 3.56 -15.12 10.19
CA GLN A 195 4.39 -15.50 11.34
C GLN A 195 3.55 -16.30 12.34
N ASP A 196 4.21 -17.24 13.02
CA ASP A 196 3.65 -18.14 14.04
C ASP A 196 2.57 -17.41 14.83
N GLY A 197 1.38 -18.02 15.00
CA GLY A 197 0.18 -17.43 15.60
C GLY A 197 0.28 -17.01 17.08
N ASN A 198 1.46 -16.56 17.52
CA ASN A 198 1.78 -15.93 18.78
C ASN A 198 1.31 -14.47 18.76
N ALA A 199 0.85 -13.99 19.92
CA ALA A 199 0.49 -12.60 20.09
C ALA A 199 1.73 -11.70 19.95
N HIS A 200 1.76 -10.87 18.92
CA HIS A 200 2.78 -9.85 18.75
C HIS A 200 2.44 -8.57 19.54
N ASP A 201 3.46 -7.74 19.73
CA ASP A 201 3.38 -6.53 20.55
C ASP A 201 2.38 -5.51 19.97
N LYS A 202 1.72 -4.73 20.83
CA LYS A 202 0.68 -3.74 20.40
C LYS A 202 1.21 -2.73 19.39
N ALA A 203 2.52 -2.51 19.39
CA ALA A 203 3.20 -1.66 18.43
C ALA A 203 2.91 -2.07 16.97
N GLU A 204 2.79 -3.36 16.67
CA GLU A 204 2.54 -3.87 15.32
C GLU A 204 1.10 -3.60 14.82
N ALA A 205 0.13 -3.65 15.74
CA ALA A 205 -1.25 -3.27 15.43
C ALA A 205 -1.36 -1.76 15.13
N TRP A 206 -0.64 -0.93 15.88
CA TRP A 206 -0.56 0.51 15.62
C TRP A 206 0.14 0.86 14.31
N THR A 207 1.27 0.21 13.99
CA THR A 207 1.96 0.44 12.71
C THR A 207 1.10 0.03 11.52
N SER A 208 0.40 -1.11 11.64
CA SER A 208 -0.54 -1.59 10.62
C SER A 208 -1.70 -0.61 10.41
N LEU A 209 -2.29 -0.09 11.49
CA LEU A 209 -3.36 0.91 11.40
C LEU A 209 -2.89 2.21 10.73
N ILE A 210 -1.71 2.72 11.10
CA ILE A 210 -1.14 3.93 10.51
C ILE A 210 -0.86 3.72 9.02
N ARG A 211 -0.31 2.55 8.64
CA ARG A 211 -0.07 2.20 7.23
C ARG A 211 -1.37 2.23 6.43
N ASP A 212 -2.42 1.60 6.93
CA ASP A 212 -3.71 1.54 6.22
C ASP A 212 -4.33 2.94 6.08
N LEU A 213 -4.23 3.78 7.12
CA LEU A 213 -4.63 5.19 7.08
C LEU A 213 -3.83 6.04 6.09
N ILE A 214 -2.58 5.68 5.79
CA ILE A 214 -1.77 6.37 4.78
C ILE A 214 -2.15 5.87 3.37
N LEU A 215 -2.27 4.57 3.18
CA LEU A 215 -2.52 3.94 1.87
C LEU A 215 -3.95 4.11 1.36
N ILE A 216 -4.91 4.39 2.25
CA ILE A 216 -6.29 4.65 1.85
C ILE A 216 -6.42 5.94 1.00
N TRP A 217 -5.57 6.94 1.21
CA TRP A 217 -5.62 8.21 0.48
C TRP A 217 -5.28 8.11 -1.01
N PRO A 218 -4.14 7.53 -1.44
CA PRO A 218 -3.87 7.32 -2.86
C PRO A 218 -4.89 6.35 -3.50
N THR A 219 -5.42 5.38 -2.74
CA THR A 219 -6.49 4.50 -3.20
C THR A 219 -7.77 5.27 -3.49
N LEU A 220 -8.18 6.14 -2.57
CA LEU A 220 -9.35 7.01 -2.75
C LEU A 220 -9.15 7.96 -3.93
N TRP A 221 -7.94 8.50 -4.11
CA TRP A 221 -7.63 9.33 -5.27
C TRP A 221 -7.79 8.57 -6.60
N LEU A 222 -7.37 7.30 -6.67
CA LEU A 222 -7.57 6.43 -7.84
C LEU A 222 -9.06 6.16 -8.11
N ALA A 223 -9.90 6.08 -7.08
CA ALA A 223 -11.35 5.90 -7.23
C ALA A 223 -12.05 7.09 -7.93
N PHE A 224 -11.41 8.26 -7.99
CA PHE A 224 -11.92 9.41 -8.74
C PHE A 224 -11.29 9.58 -10.13
N ARG A 225 -10.40 8.67 -10.56
CA ARG A 225 -9.82 8.68 -11.90
C ARG A 225 -10.78 8.09 -12.93
N LYS A 226 -10.55 8.45 -14.20
CA LYS A 226 -11.32 7.90 -15.32
C LYS A 226 -10.83 6.49 -15.62
N ASN A 227 -11.75 5.61 -15.99
CA ASN A 227 -11.42 4.25 -16.43
C ASN A 227 -10.57 4.27 -17.69
N LYS A 228 -9.29 3.93 -17.52
CA LYS A 228 -8.28 3.78 -18.57
C LYS A 228 -7.36 2.62 -18.18
N SER A 229 -6.94 1.81 -19.15
CA SER A 229 -5.85 0.84 -18.91
C SER A 229 -4.53 1.58 -18.70
N ILE A 230 -3.52 0.92 -18.11
CA ILE A 230 -2.18 1.52 -17.93
C ILE A 230 -1.62 2.00 -19.27
N ILE A 231 -1.76 1.20 -20.33
CA ILE A 231 -1.35 1.57 -21.69
C ILE A 231 -2.16 2.80 -22.18
N GLY A 232 -3.46 2.86 -21.85
CA GLY A 232 -4.33 3.99 -22.17
C GLY A 232 -3.93 5.30 -21.49
N ILE A 233 -3.34 5.25 -20.30
CA ILE A 233 -2.79 6.45 -19.61
C ILE A 233 -1.67 7.07 -20.45
N TRP A 234 -0.88 6.26 -21.16
CA TRP A 234 0.28 6.70 -21.94
C TRP A 234 0.01 6.76 -23.45
N LYS A 235 -1.26 6.67 -23.85
CA LYS A 235 -1.68 6.94 -25.23
C LYS A 235 -2.08 8.42 -25.37
N LYS A 236 -1.91 8.98 -26.57
CA LYS A 236 -2.45 10.30 -26.89
C LYS A 236 -3.98 10.20 -26.80
N ASP A 237 -4.61 11.13 -26.09
CA ASP A 237 -6.05 11.25 -26.12
C ASP A 237 -6.42 11.61 -27.57
N ASN A 238 -6.98 10.66 -28.30
CA ASN A 238 -7.69 10.96 -29.54
C ASN A 238 -8.96 11.70 -29.09
N LYS A 239 -8.88 13.03 -28.97
CA LYS A 239 -10.08 13.86 -29.03
C LYS A 239 -10.62 13.69 -30.43
N GLU A 240 -11.46 12.68 -30.65
CA GLU A 240 -12.41 12.48 -31.75
C GLU A 240 -12.81 10.99 -31.81
N ALA A 241 -13.95 10.68 -31.17
CA ALA A 241 -15.04 9.83 -31.66
C ALA A 241 -16.21 9.95 -30.65
#